data_AF-A0A7C3SKZ4-F1
#
_entry.id   AF-A0A7C3SKZ4-F1
#
_cell.length_a   1.000
_cell.length_b   1.000
_cell.length_c   1.000
_cell.angle_alpha   90.00
_cell.angle_beta   90.00
_cell.angle_gamma   90.00
#
_symmetry.space_group_name_H-M   'P 1'
#
loop_
_entity.id
_entity.type
_entity.pdbx_description
1 polymer ?
#
loop_
_entity_poly.entity_id
_entity_poly.type
_entity_poly.pdbx_seq_one_letter_code
_entity_poly.pdbx_strand_id
1 'polypeptide(L)'
;MTGEYLGTGDLAAALRKLSEEVAAAARSRGHRATPEGVVSGVGFDYLAPYLVVQGLVSRGLLVKRGDGFELTESGRELVRLVVEIAELVKRDSKLPDLDKGRIFGSVLYAVYDWSGEARSAEKYLDYVRRIRGKLAELCKDPERFKLAALLLPRMYYEEGYTPLRLLEAISRL
;
A
#
# COMPACT_ATOMS: atom_id res chain seq x y z
N MET A 1 -26.42 2.94 2.27
CA MET A 1 -26.00 1.55 2.03
C MET A 1 -25.63 0.95 3.37
N THR A 2 -26.47 0.05 3.87
CA THR A 2 -26.14 -0.83 5.00
C THR A 2 -24.97 -1.70 4.56
N GLY A 3 -23.78 -1.44 5.09
CA GLY A 3 -22.59 -2.20 4.76
C GLY A 3 -22.74 -3.62 5.29
N GLU A 4 -22.97 -4.58 4.39
CA GLU A 4 -22.73 -5.97 4.72
C GLU A 4 -21.26 -6.08 5.14
N TYR A 5 -21.02 -6.38 6.42
CA TYR A 5 -19.70 -6.73 6.88
C TYR A 5 -19.29 -8.01 6.16
N LEU A 6 -18.20 -7.95 5.40
CA LEU A 6 -17.63 -9.14 4.78
C LEU A 6 -17.34 -10.18 5.86
N GLY A 7 -17.77 -11.42 5.60
CA GLY A 7 -17.39 -12.54 6.45
C GLY A 7 -15.87 -12.76 6.43
N THR A 8 -15.35 -13.48 7.42
CA THR A 8 -13.91 -13.81 7.50
C THR A 8 -13.39 -14.53 6.25
N GLY A 9 -14.21 -15.41 5.66
CA GLY A 9 -13.89 -16.08 4.39
C GLY A 9 -13.75 -15.12 3.20
N ASP A 10 -14.63 -14.11 3.14
CA ASP A 10 -14.57 -13.08 2.10
C ASP A 10 -13.33 -12.19 2.24
N LEU A 11 -12.99 -11.80 3.47
CA LEU A 11 -11.78 -11.03 3.74
C LEU A 11 -10.51 -11.80 3.36
N ALA A 12 -10.46 -13.10 3.62
CA ALA A 12 -9.33 -13.96 3.22
C ALA A 12 -9.23 -14.10 1.70
N ALA A 13 -10.36 -14.28 0.99
CA ALA A 13 -10.38 -14.34 -0.47
C ALA A 13 -9.96 -13.01 -1.11
N ALA A 14 -10.43 -11.90 -0.54
CA ALA A 14 -10.08 -10.56 -0.97
C ALA A 14 -8.59 -10.25 -0.75
N LEU A 15 -8.03 -10.64 0.41
CA LEU A 15 -6.60 -10.50 0.71
C LEU A 15 -5.74 -11.33 -0.25
N ARG A 16 -6.15 -12.58 -0.50
CA ARG A 16 -5.48 -13.44 -1.49
C ARG A 16 -5.42 -12.75 -2.85
N LYS A 17 -6.57 -12.29 -3.35
CA LYS A 17 -6.64 -11.58 -4.63
C LYS A 17 -5.72 -10.36 -4.67
N LEU A 18 -5.78 -9.49 -3.65
CA LEU A 18 -4.93 -8.30 -3.59
C LEU A 18 -3.45 -8.65 -3.62
N SER A 19 -3.04 -9.62 -2.80
CA SER A 19 -1.63 -10.04 -2.72
C SER A 19 -1.12 -10.69 -4.01
N GLU A 20 -1.96 -11.46 -4.71
CA GLU A 20 -1.66 -12.03 -6.02
C GLU A 20 -1.45 -10.94 -7.08
N GLU A 21 -2.33 -9.94 -7.12
CA GLU A 21 -2.26 -8.82 -8.06
C GLU A 21 -1.04 -7.94 -7.82
N VAL A 22 -0.73 -7.60 -6.56
CA VAL A 22 0.48 -6.85 -6.20
C VAL A 22 1.73 -7.63 -6.56
N ALA A 23 1.78 -8.92 -6.22
CA ALA A 23 2.93 -9.75 -6.55
C ALA A 23 3.09 -9.94 -8.06
N ALA A 24 2.00 -10.09 -8.82
CA ALA A 24 2.03 -10.18 -10.28
C ALA A 24 2.52 -8.88 -10.92
N ALA A 25 2.04 -7.72 -10.47
CA ALA A 25 2.49 -6.41 -10.94
C ALA A 25 3.97 -6.13 -10.61
N ALA A 26 4.46 -6.60 -9.46
CA ALA A 26 5.88 -6.52 -9.13
C ALA A 26 6.73 -7.46 -9.99
N ARG A 27 6.25 -8.70 -10.23
CA ARG A 27 6.95 -9.68 -11.08
C ARG A 27 7.06 -9.24 -12.53
N SER A 28 6.02 -8.60 -13.09
CA SER A 28 6.07 -8.07 -14.46
C SER A 28 7.12 -6.96 -14.63
N ARG A 29 7.63 -6.40 -13.53
CA ARG A 29 8.71 -5.40 -13.48
C ARG A 29 10.05 -5.98 -13.01
N GLY A 30 10.18 -7.32 -12.99
CA GLY A 30 11.45 -8.01 -12.69
C GLY A 30 11.72 -8.27 -11.21
N HIS A 31 10.75 -8.05 -10.31
CA HIS A 31 10.93 -8.34 -8.88
C HIS A 31 10.55 -9.77 -8.51
N ARG A 32 11.29 -10.36 -7.56
CA ARG A 32 10.98 -11.67 -6.97
C ARG A 32 9.95 -11.54 -5.84
N ALA A 33 8.70 -11.21 -6.20
CA ALA A 33 7.60 -11.07 -5.24
C ALA A 33 6.69 -12.30 -5.20
N THR A 34 6.31 -12.73 -3.99
CA THR A 34 5.26 -13.76 -3.76
C THR A 34 4.09 -13.15 -2.99
N PRO A 35 2.87 -13.70 -3.15
CA PRO A 35 1.71 -13.24 -2.37
C PRO A 35 1.97 -13.24 -0.86
N GLU A 36 2.60 -14.28 -0.34
CA GLU A 36 2.93 -14.42 1.09
C GLU A 36 3.93 -13.35 1.55
N GLY A 37 4.92 -13.03 0.70
CA GLY A 37 5.87 -11.96 0.97
C GLY A 37 5.17 -10.60 1.05
N VAL A 38 4.26 -10.31 0.12
CA VAL A 38 3.41 -9.10 0.15
C VAL A 38 2.61 -9.05 1.45
N VAL A 39 1.85 -10.10 1.79
CA VAL A 39 1.04 -10.14 3.02
C VAL A 39 1.90 -9.93 4.26
N SER A 40 3.07 -10.58 4.34
CA SER A 40 4.00 -10.46 5.48
C SER A 40 4.67 -9.09 5.65
N GLY A 41 4.48 -8.19 4.67
CA GLY A 41 4.93 -6.81 4.74
C GLY A 41 3.82 -5.82 5.11
N VAL A 42 2.54 -6.23 5.07
CA VAL A 42 1.41 -5.34 5.37
C VAL A 42 1.24 -5.21 6.89
N GLY A 43 1.71 -4.11 7.44
CA GLY A 43 1.54 -3.76 8.84
C GLY A 43 2.44 -4.53 9.80
N PHE A 44 2.14 -4.37 11.10
CA PHE A 44 2.96 -4.88 12.20
C PHE A 44 2.24 -5.94 13.04
N ASP A 45 0.95 -6.12 12.80
CA ASP A 45 0.08 -7.10 13.44
C ASP A 45 -0.66 -7.96 12.40
N TYR A 46 -1.34 -9.00 12.88
CA TYR A 46 -2.03 -9.97 12.03
C TYR A 46 -3.37 -9.47 11.47
N LEU A 47 -3.92 -8.36 11.99
CA LEU A 47 -5.19 -7.76 11.57
C LEU A 47 -4.99 -6.74 10.43
N ALA A 48 -3.87 -6.03 10.41
CA ALA A 48 -3.59 -4.98 9.45
C ALA A 48 -3.86 -5.37 7.98
N PRO A 49 -3.46 -6.57 7.48
CA PRO A 49 -3.79 -6.99 6.12
C PRO A 49 -5.29 -7.03 5.83
N TYR A 50 -6.09 -7.49 6.79
CA TYR A 50 -7.54 -7.59 6.66
C TYR A 50 -8.21 -6.22 6.72
N LEU A 51 -7.71 -5.30 7.57
CA LEU A 51 -8.19 -3.92 7.64
C LEU A 51 -7.94 -3.17 6.34
N VAL A 52 -6.75 -3.32 5.76
CA VAL A 52 -6.42 -2.73 4.45
C VAL A 52 -7.40 -3.22 3.40
N VAL A 53 -7.60 -4.54 3.29
CA VAL A 53 -8.49 -5.13 2.29
C VAL A 53 -9.95 -4.72 2.49
N GLN A 54 -10.46 -4.75 3.72
CA GLN A 54 -11.80 -4.26 4.04
C GLN A 54 -11.96 -2.80 3.63
N GLY A 55 -10.94 -1.97 3.90
CA GLY A 55 -10.89 -0.58 3.49
C GLY A 55 -10.92 -0.41 1.98
N LEU A 56 -10.22 -1.25 1.21
CA LEU A 56 -10.24 -1.23 -0.25
C LEU A 56 -11.60 -1.66 -0.82
N VAL A 57 -12.25 -2.66 -0.22
CA VAL A 57 -13.60 -3.08 -0.64
C VAL A 57 -14.62 -1.97 -0.36
N SER A 58 -14.59 -1.37 0.84
CA SER A 58 -15.52 -0.28 1.20
C SER A 58 -15.40 0.94 0.28
N ARG A 59 -14.23 1.15 -0.35
CA ARG A 59 -13.95 2.24 -1.28
C ARG A 59 -14.24 1.89 -2.75
N GLY A 60 -14.62 0.65 -3.05
CA GLY A 60 -14.86 0.18 -4.42
C GLY A 60 -13.58 -0.07 -5.24
N LEU A 61 -12.44 -0.27 -4.60
CA LEU A 61 -11.17 -0.59 -5.26
C LEU A 61 -11.04 -2.10 -5.53
N LEU A 62 -11.69 -2.90 -4.68
CA LEU A 62 -11.82 -4.34 -4.82
C LEU A 62 -13.31 -4.70 -4.68
N VAL A 63 -13.84 -5.54 -5.57
CA VAL A 63 -15.26 -5.88 -5.59
C VAL A 63 -15.46 -7.38 -5.62
N LYS A 64 -16.49 -7.85 -4.92
CA LYS A 64 -16.92 -9.25 -4.98
C LYS A 64 -17.69 -9.48 -6.29
N ARG A 65 -17.31 -10.51 -7.05
CA ARG A 65 -18.01 -10.96 -8.26
C ARG A 65 -18.14 -12.48 -8.23
N GLY A 66 -19.37 -12.96 -8.13
CA GLY A 66 -19.64 -14.38 -7.88
C GLY A 66 -18.95 -14.84 -6.59
N ASP A 67 -18.16 -15.91 -6.70
CA ASP A 67 -17.43 -16.52 -5.57
C ASP A 67 -16.03 -15.92 -5.36
N GLY A 68 -15.65 -14.89 -6.13
CA GLY A 68 -14.31 -14.32 -6.12
C GLY A 68 -14.29 -12.80 -5.90
N PHE A 69 -13.06 -12.27 -5.86
CA PHE A 69 -12.80 -10.84 -5.84
C PHE A 69 -12.03 -10.41 -7.08
N GLU A 70 -12.29 -9.19 -7.52
CA GLU A 70 -11.61 -8.56 -8.64
C GLU A 70 -11.25 -7.12 -8.31
N LEU A 71 -10.11 -6.66 -8.84
CA LEU A 71 -9.78 -5.23 -8.82
C LEU A 71 -10.65 -4.48 -9.82
N THR A 72 -11.15 -3.33 -9.40
CA THR A 72 -11.71 -2.35 -10.34
C THR A 72 -10.58 -1.68 -11.12
N GLU A 73 -10.91 -0.82 -12.08
CA GLU A 73 -9.90 -0.02 -12.78
C GLU A 73 -9.08 0.85 -11.80
N SER A 74 -9.76 1.52 -10.87
CA SER A 74 -9.12 2.26 -9.79
C SER A 74 -8.28 1.36 -8.87
N GLY A 75 -8.72 0.13 -8.60
CA GLY A 75 -7.94 -0.85 -7.86
C GLY A 75 -6.65 -1.26 -8.56
N ARG A 76 -6.69 -1.45 -9.89
CA ARG A 76 -5.49 -1.72 -10.70
C ARG A 76 -4.54 -0.52 -10.71
N GLU A 77 -5.08 0.70 -10.76
CA GLU A 77 -4.26 1.91 -10.66
C GLU A 77 -3.57 2.01 -9.30
N LEU A 78 -4.27 1.70 -8.20
CA LEU A 78 -3.67 1.65 -6.87
C LEU A 78 -2.49 0.67 -6.84
N VAL A 79 -2.67 -0.55 -7.33
CA VAL A 79 -1.61 -1.57 -7.36
C VAL A 79 -0.39 -1.06 -8.13
N ARG A 80 -0.61 -0.42 -9.28
CA ARG A 80 0.47 0.21 -10.05
C ARG A 80 1.21 1.27 -9.23
N LEU A 81 0.50 2.17 -8.56
CA LEU A 81 1.09 3.23 -7.73
C LEU A 81 1.89 2.65 -6.56
N VAL A 82 1.38 1.61 -5.90
CA VAL A 82 2.09 0.90 -4.82
C VAL A 82 3.42 0.33 -5.31
N VAL A 83 3.42 -0.32 -6.47
CA VAL A 83 4.64 -0.88 -7.06
C VAL A 83 5.63 0.23 -7.45
N GLU A 84 5.15 1.31 -8.07
CA GLU A 84 6.00 2.47 -8.42
C GLU A 84 6.63 3.14 -7.19
N ILE A 85 5.85 3.34 -6.11
CA ILE A 85 6.37 3.90 -4.85
C ILE A 85 7.37 2.94 -4.21
N ALA A 86 7.08 1.64 -4.19
CA ALA A 86 7.98 0.63 -3.64
C ALA A 86 9.31 0.58 -4.38
N GLU A 87 9.30 0.62 -5.71
CA GLU A 87 10.52 0.71 -6.52
C GLU A 87 11.34 1.96 -6.20
N LEU A 88 10.67 3.10 -6.06
CA LEU A 88 11.33 4.36 -5.74
C LEU A 88 12.12 4.25 -4.43
N VAL A 89 11.52 3.69 -3.39
CA VAL A 89 12.14 3.64 -2.06
C VAL A 89 12.99 2.39 -1.82
N LYS A 90 12.88 1.35 -2.64
CA LYS A 90 13.47 0.01 -2.37
C LYS A 90 14.95 0.07 -2.05
N ARG A 91 15.75 0.80 -2.84
CA ARG A 91 17.21 0.88 -2.70
C ARG A 91 17.63 1.44 -1.34
N ASP A 92 16.99 2.52 -0.91
CA ASP A 92 17.33 3.22 0.34
C ASP A 92 16.55 2.69 1.54
N SER A 93 15.56 1.84 1.28
CA SER A 93 14.78 1.21 2.33
C SER A 93 15.58 0.21 3.16
N LYS A 94 16.79 -0.24 2.84
CA LYS A 94 17.53 -1.24 3.65
C LYS A 94 16.75 -2.52 3.99
N LEU A 95 15.74 -2.90 3.21
CA LEU A 95 15.15 -4.24 3.30
C LEU A 95 16.15 -5.26 2.72
N PRO A 96 16.11 -6.54 3.16
CA PRO A 96 16.97 -7.57 2.58
C PRO A 96 16.78 -7.68 1.06
N ASP A 97 17.85 -7.99 0.32
CA ASP A 97 17.78 -8.16 -1.14
C ASP A 97 16.79 -9.25 -1.58
N LEU A 98 16.56 -10.24 -0.71
CA LEU A 98 15.53 -11.26 -0.84
C LEU A 98 14.38 -11.00 0.14
N ASP A 99 13.70 -9.88 -0.03
CA ASP A 99 12.53 -9.51 0.77
C ASP A 99 11.25 -10.25 0.35
N LYS A 100 11.29 -11.05 -0.72
CA LYS A 100 10.16 -11.81 -1.31
C LYS A 100 8.90 -10.95 -1.60
N GLY A 101 9.05 -9.63 -1.70
CA GLY A 101 7.94 -8.70 -1.93
C GLY A 101 7.39 -8.01 -0.68
N ARG A 102 8.06 -8.14 0.48
CA ARG A 102 7.70 -7.41 1.70
C ARG A 102 7.65 -5.90 1.51
N ILE A 103 8.54 -5.30 0.71
CA ILE A 103 8.50 -3.86 0.45
C ILE A 103 7.15 -3.42 -0.15
N PHE A 104 6.56 -4.22 -1.04
CA PHE A 104 5.28 -3.88 -1.66
C PHE A 104 4.14 -3.93 -0.64
N GLY A 105 4.16 -4.90 0.27
CA GLY A 105 3.25 -4.96 1.40
C GLY A 105 3.41 -3.78 2.36
N SER A 106 4.65 -3.42 2.68
CA SER A 106 4.94 -2.31 3.59
C SER A 106 4.56 -0.96 3.00
N VAL A 107 4.75 -0.77 1.69
CA VAL A 107 4.26 0.41 0.99
C VAL A 107 2.73 0.40 0.90
N LEU A 108 2.10 -0.74 0.63
CA LEU A 108 0.64 -0.86 0.63
C LEU A 108 0.04 -0.47 1.99
N TYR A 109 0.65 -0.90 3.09
CA TYR A 109 0.28 -0.50 4.45
C TYR A 109 0.51 1.00 4.67
N ALA A 110 1.69 1.51 4.29
CA ALA A 110 2.04 2.91 4.47
C ALA A 110 1.04 3.81 3.76
N VAL A 111 0.77 3.58 2.47
CA VAL A 111 -0.13 4.43 1.69
C VAL A 111 -1.61 4.21 2.01
N TYR A 112 -1.95 3.33 2.95
CA TYR A 112 -3.32 3.22 3.44
C TYR A 112 -3.74 4.48 4.19
N ASP A 113 -5.00 4.85 4.00
CA ASP A 113 -5.60 6.02 4.63
C ASP A 113 -6.20 5.61 5.98
N TRP A 114 -5.31 5.62 6.99
CA TRP A 114 -5.65 5.36 8.39
C TRP A 114 -6.49 6.47 9.03
N SER A 115 -6.57 7.66 8.41
CA SER A 115 -7.43 8.75 8.89
C SER A 115 -8.91 8.56 8.53
N GLY A 116 -9.20 7.76 7.49
CA GLY A 116 -10.56 7.54 7.00
C GLY A 116 -11.17 8.73 6.25
N GLU A 117 -10.36 9.71 5.86
CA GLU A 117 -10.79 10.91 5.12
C GLU A 117 -11.07 10.60 3.63
N ALA A 118 -10.30 9.70 3.03
CA ALA A 118 -10.39 9.33 1.62
C ALA A 118 -11.42 8.22 1.40
N ARG A 119 -12.71 8.55 1.52
CA ARG A 119 -13.82 7.57 1.52
C ARG A 119 -14.23 7.01 0.14
N SER A 120 -13.69 7.54 -0.95
CA SER A 120 -13.96 7.03 -2.31
C SER A 120 -12.67 6.58 -2.99
N ALA A 121 -12.79 5.69 -3.99
CA ALA A 121 -11.66 5.27 -4.82
C ALA A 121 -10.88 6.46 -5.39
N GLU A 122 -11.57 7.48 -5.91
CA GLU A 122 -10.96 8.69 -6.47
C GLU A 122 -10.14 9.46 -5.43
N LYS A 123 -10.73 9.76 -4.27
CA LYS A 123 -10.03 10.48 -3.18
C LYS A 123 -8.84 9.68 -2.65
N TYR A 124 -8.97 8.37 -2.59
CA TYR A 124 -7.90 7.49 -2.16
C TYR A 124 -6.74 7.47 -3.16
N LEU A 125 -7.03 7.40 -4.46
CA LEU A 125 -6.01 7.50 -5.49
C LEU A 125 -5.33 8.87 -5.50
N ASP A 126 -6.08 9.96 -5.32
CA ASP A 126 -5.49 11.30 -5.17
C ASP A 126 -4.53 11.36 -3.98
N TYR A 127 -4.94 10.83 -2.82
CA TYR A 127 -4.08 10.71 -1.65
C TYR A 127 -2.78 9.94 -1.93
N VAL A 128 -2.86 8.77 -2.57
CA VAL A 128 -1.68 7.96 -2.93
C VAL A 128 -0.80 8.69 -3.95
N ARG A 129 -1.39 9.39 -4.93
CA ARG A 129 -0.64 10.21 -5.91
C ARG A 129 0.10 11.37 -5.23
N ARG A 130 -0.50 12.00 -4.20
CA ARG A 130 0.17 13.05 -3.40
C ARG A 130 1.38 12.51 -2.64
N ILE A 131 1.29 11.30 -2.06
CA ILE A 131 2.44 10.64 -1.42
C ILE A 131 3.55 10.42 -2.45
N ARG A 132 3.22 9.83 -3.61
CA ARG A 132 4.18 9.61 -4.70
C ARG A 132 4.83 10.92 -5.18
N GLY A 133 4.04 11.98 -5.33
CA GLY A 133 4.53 13.31 -5.72
C GLY A 133 5.55 13.87 -4.73
N LYS A 134 5.25 13.83 -3.43
CA LYS A 134 6.20 14.26 -2.39
C LYS A 134 7.48 13.44 -2.37
N LEU A 135 7.40 12.12 -2.57
CA LEU A 135 8.60 11.29 -2.69
C LEU A 135 9.46 11.69 -3.89
N ALA A 136 8.83 11.93 -5.04
CA ALA A 136 9.54 12.37 -6.25
C ALA A 136 10.19 13.75 -6.09
N GLU A 137 9.56 14.67 -5.34
CA GLU A 137 10.17 15.94 -4.97
C GLU A 137 11.38 15.74 -4.06
N LEU A 138 11.24 14.90 -3.03
CA LEU A 138 12.32 14.58 -2.10
C LEU A 138 13.52 13.93 -2.80
N CYS A 139 13.34 13.19 -3.90
CA CYS A 139 14.45 12.64 -4.69
C CYS A 139 15.48 13.67 -5.16
N LYS A 140 15.12 14.96 -5.19
CA LYS A 140 16.05 16.07 -5.53
C LYS A 140 17.06 16.35 -4.41
N ASP A 141 16.81 15.85 -3.20
CA ASP A 141 17.67 15.94 -2.02
C ASP A 141 17.98 14.51 -1.51
N PRO A 142 19.17 13.97 -1.82
CA PRO A 142 19.51 12.58 -1.49
C PRO A 142 19.43 12.25 0.01
N GLU A 143 19.74 13.18 0.90
CA GLU A 143 19.75 12.91 2.34
C GLU A 143 18.32 12.80 2.88
N ARG A 144 17.48 13.78 2.53
CA ARG A 144 16.06 13.76 2.89
C ARG A 144 15.32 12.60 2.25
N PHE A 145 15.61 12.30 0.98
CA PHE A 145 15.03 11.15 0.30
C PHE A 145 15.39 9.84 0.99
N LYS A 146 16.67 9.64 1.34
CA LYS A 146 17.12 8.44 2.03
C LYS A 146 16.42 8.25 3.37
N LEU A 147 16.19 9.34 4.11
CA LEU A 147 15.41 9.32 5.34
C LEU A 147 13.96 8.91 5.08
N ALA A 148 13.32 9.49 4.06
CA ALA A 148 11.95 9.14 3.68
C ALA A 148 11.81 7.68 3.24
N ALA A 149 12.72 7.19 2.39
CA ALA A 149 12.73 5.82 1.90
C ALA A 149 12.97 4.79 3.02
N LEU A 150 13.75 5.16 4.04
CA LEU A 150 13.99 4.32 5.21
C LEU A 150 12.74 4.23 6.11
N LEU A 151 12.12 5.37 6.41
CA LEU A 151 11.04 5.49 7.39
C LEU A 151 9.68 5.08 6.82
N LEU A 152 9.37 5.46 5.57
CA LEU A 152 8.06 5.24 4.97
C LEU A 152 7.53 3.79 5.15
N PRO A 153 8.27 2.72 4.80
CA PRO A 153 7.79 1.35 4.94
C PRO A 153 7.92 0.78 6.36
N ARG A 154 8.39 1.55 7.35
CA ARG A 154 8.74 1.06 8.70
C ARG A 154 7.99 1.70 9.84
N MET A 155 7.21 2.74 9.56
CA MET A 155 6.45 3.39 10.62
C MET A 155 5.04 2.84 10.75
N TYR A 156 4.54 2.95 11.97
CA TYR A 156 3.14 2.78 12.33
C TYR A 156 2.38 4.07 11.99
N TYR A 157 1.28 3.97 11.24
CA TYR A 157 0.48 5.12 10.78
C TYR A 157 -0.92 5.17 11.37
N GLU A 158 -1.16 4.42 12.43
CA GLU A 158 -2.44 4.48 13.14
C GLU A 158 -2.51 5.73 14.02
N GLU A 159 -3.69 6.03 14.56
CA GLU A 159 -3.90 7.14 15.52
C GLU A 159 -3.61 8.56 14.97
N GLY A 160 -3.86 8.78 13.66
CA GLY A 160 -3.86 10.12 13.08
C GLY A 160 -2.49 10.61 12.57
N TYR A 161 -1.47 9.75 12.57
CA TYR A 161 -0.20 10.04 11.91
C TYR A 161 -0.16 9.47 10.50
N THR A 162 0.05 10.31 9.48
CA THR A 162 -0.06 9.91 8.07
C THR A 162 1.28 9.95 7.34
N PRO A 163 1.49 9.14 6.29
CA PRO A 163 2.62 9.25 5.39
C PRO A 163 2.86 10.67 4.87
N LEU A 164 1.79 11.42 4.56
CA LEU A 164 1.94 12.80 4.13
C LEU A 164 2.57 13.68 5.21
N ARG A 165 2.16 13.52 6.48
CA ARG A 165 2.77 14.24 7.61
C ARG A 165 4.24 13.87 7.79
N LEU A 166 4.60 12.58 7.65
CA LEU A 166 6.00 12.14 7.65
C LEU A 166 6.81 12.86 6.56
N LEU A 167 6.35 12.78 5.31
CA LEU A 167 7.08 13.34 4.18
C LEU A 167 7.20 14.87 4.26
N GLU A 168 6.19 15.55 4.80
CA GLU A 168 6.22 16.99 5.08
C GLU A 168 7.21 17.37 6.16
N ALA A 169 7.29 16.59 7.24
CA ALA A 169 8.28 16.81 8.29
C ALA A 169 9.70 16.68 7.74
N ILE A 170 9.97 15.64 6.94
CA ILE A 170 11.28 15.41 6.31
C ILE A 170 11.64 16.54 5.33
N SER A 171 10.67 17.07 4.58
CA SER A 171 10.89 18.14 3.61
C SER A 171 11.35 19.47 4.25
N ARG A 172 11.16 19.63 5.56
CA ARG A 172 11.48 20.85 6.32
C ARG A 172 12.79 20.77 7.11
N LEU A 173 13.48 19.62 7.12
CA LEU A 173 14.75 19.41 7.83
C LEU A 173 15.90 20.11 7.10
#